data_AF-A0A351C1X1-F1
#
_entry.id   AF-A0A351C1X1-F1
#
_cell.length_a   1.000
_cell.length_b   1.000
_cell.length_c   1.000
_cell.angle_alpha   90.00
_cell.angle_beta   90.00
_cell.angle_gamma   90.00
#
_symmetry.space_group_name_H-M   'P 1'
#
loop_
_entity.id
_entity.type
_entity.pdbx_description
1 polymer ?
#
loop_
_entity_poly.entity_id
_entity_poly.type
_entity_poly.pdbx_seq_one_letter_code
_entity_poly.pdbx_strand_id
1 'polypeptide(L)'
;MDNNVINFQDVQSAVANLMNADSFPQNFNLITEYLFRSYNISLEETDNQNFNRSYQFISAGLETCNLTLPVLRILSEECSDIELKASMNEKITTVEIFKLKLEAANNFTTGLFNYSNRNPGLANQFFLESEKIFKELYNRTKDIYYVILSENSKNYKYMSEGLEKFITGDLIDARKNYQLAKIGFEDNIKKLDRESSDELKYMKFKTEIICRECTNILYLSNAQYYFRSKNYKLAVENYDKLLDLLKQITDEFKTAQKDQSDENNSGLDSAINFYEGNYFYNYGFRNIAKGLELQDFEKWDDALECFENTRTAWSRATVSLLKSSIPQAVTLQEFISQNEFTIDQYLSSCIKEREQKQKISELENKVKQQQEELFNMLKPAGITVNNIQDINNTVEQNVQVVQKIENKTRENIKDLLELLKSIPLEESVKNEIETEGKELVESKEKGVKFLDKAKSFTEKISGIVKNVGEIATPLIPAVKALAMMLV
;
A
#
# COMPACT_ATOMS: atom_id res chain seq x y z
N MET A 1 10.17 67.55 17.22
CA MET A 1 11.50 66.92 17.17
C MET A 1 12.14 67.21 18.50
N ASP A 2 11.81 66.42 19.51
CA ASP A 2 12.47 66.50 20.81
C ASP A 2 13.50 65.38 20.86
N ASN A 3 14.76 65.78 21.03
CA ASN A 3 15.89 64.88 21.16
C ASN A 3 15.73 64.08 22.46
N ASN A 4 15.36 62.81 22.33
CA ASN A 4 15.59 61.81 23.36
C ASN A 4 17.11 61.59 23.47
N VAL A 5 17.79 62.49 24.17
CA VAL A 5 19.15 62.25 24.65
C VAL A 5 19.03 61.17 25.71
N ILE A 6 19.36 59.94 25.30
CA ILE A 6 19.54 58.84 26.23
C ILE A 6 20.63 59.27 27.22
N ASN A 7 20.25 59.49 28.47
CA ASN A 7 21.17 59.93 29.51
C ASN A 7 22.19 58.82 29.76
N PHE A 8 23.48 59.15 29.59
CA PHE A 8 24.59 58.22 29.74
C PHE A 8 24.63 57.57 31.14
N GLN A 9 24.11 58.24 32.18
CA GLN A 9 23.98 57.68 33.53
C GLN A 9 22.85 56.65 33.67
N ASP A 10 21.78 56.76 32.87
CA ASP A 10 20.71 55.77 32.83
C ASP A 10 21.15 54.52 32.06
N VAL A 11 21.98 54.69 31.02
CA VAL A 11 22.65 53.59 30.31
C VAL A 11 23.70 52.92 31.19
N GLN A 12 24.54 53.69 31.90
CA GLN A 12 25.49 53.13 32.86
C GLN A 12 24.80 52.41 34.02
N SER A 13 23.64 52.89 34.49
CA SER A 13 22.85 52.19 35.51
C SER A 13 22.17 50.93 34.98
N ALA A 14 21.65 50.96 33.74
CA ALA A 14 21.08 49.77 33.08
C ALA A 14 22.16 48.72 32.79
N VAL A 15 23.35 49.14 32.36
CA VAL A 15 24.52 48.27 32.13
C VAL A 15 25.08 47.77 33.45
N ALA A 16 25.18 48.58 34.49
CA ALA A 16 25.59 48.14 35.83
C ALA A 16 24.58 47.16 36.43
N ASN A 17 23.28 47.32 36.18
CA ASN A 17 22.24 46.35 36.59
C ASN A 17 22.28 45.05 35.76
N LEU A 18 22.67 45.12 34.48
CA LEU A 18 22.93 43.95 33.62
C LEU A 18 24.25 43.24 33.95
N MET A 19 25.26 43.97 34.44
CA MET A 19 26.59 43.46 34.78
C MET A 19 26.72 42.99 36.24
N ASN A 20 25.87 43.48 37.17
CA ASN A 20 25.78 43.00 38.56
C ASN A 20 24.89 41.76 38.73
N ALA A 21 24.26 41.30 37.67
CA ALA A 21 23.47 40.09 37.68
C ALA A 21 24.38 38.87 37.51
N ASP A 22 24.94 38.34 38.59
CA ASP A 22 25.34 36.92 38.69
C ASP A 22 24.17 35.99 38.27
N SER A 23 22.95 36.54 38.22
CA SER A 23 21.74 35.92 37.71
C SER A 23 21.59 35.93 36.18
N PHE A 24 22.34 36.69 35.37
CA PHE A 24 22.20 36.63 33.91
C PHE A 24 22.73 35.29 33.36
N PRO A 25 23.95 34.81 33.70
CA PRO A 25 24.41 33.45 33.35
C PRO A 25 23.58 32.32 34.01
N GLN A 26 23.06 32.53 35.22
CA GLN A 26 22.24 31.53 35.91
C GLN A 26 20.81 31.42 35.34
N ASN A 27 20.14 32.55 35.08
CA ASN A 27 18.87 32.57 34.34
C ASN A 27 19.07 32.09 32.90
N PHE A 28 20.26 32.26 32.32
CA PHE A 28 20.64 31.80 30.99
C PHE A 28 20.88 30.29 30.91
N ASN A 29 21.55 29.70 31.91
CA ASN A 29 21.63 28.24 32.04
C ASN A 29 20.25 27.66 32.35
N LEU A 30 19.44 28.32 33.19
CA LEU A 30 18.05 27.94 33.42
C LEU A 30 17.21 28.06 32.15
N ILE A 31 17.30 29.12 31.35
CA ILE A 31 16.58 29.27 30.07
C ILE A 31 17.05 28.21 29.06
N THR A 32 18.35 27.93 28.98
CA THR A 32 18.89 26.90 28.09
C THR A 32 18.44 25.50 28.55
N GLU A 33 18.57 25.17 29.84
CA GLU A 33 18.00 23.96 30.45
C GLU A 33 16.48 23.89 30.29
N TYR A 34 15.76 25.01 30.41
CA TYR A 34 14.30 25.05 30.33
C TYR A 34 13.84 24.90 28.89
N LEU A 35 14.55 25.48 27.91
CA LEU A 35 14.31 25.26 26.48
C LEU A 35 14.66 23.83 26.06
N PHE A 36 15.73 23.25 26.62
CA PHE A 36 16.08 21.84 26.43
C PHE A 36 15.19 20.86 27.21
N ARG A 37 14.58 21.28 28.33
CA ARG A 37 13.53 20.56 29.06
C ARG A 37 12.20 20.68 28.34
N SER A 38 11.89 21.81 27.74
CA SER A 38 10.66 21.97 26.96
C SER A 38 10.75 21.23 25.61
N TYR A 39 11.97 21.01 25.11
CA TYR A 39 12.28 19.99 24.10
C TYR A 39 11.98 18.55 24.59
N ASN A 40 12.11 18.23 25.88
CA ASN A 40 11.70 16.91 26.42
C ASN A 40 10.19 16.77 26.43
N ILE A 41 9.51 17.87 26.71
CA ILE A 41 8.07 17.84 26.79
C ILE A 41 7.47 17.53 25.42
N SER A 42 8.10 17.86 24.29
CA SER A 42 7.53 17.51 22.98
C SER A 42 7.54 16.00 22.64
N LEU A 43 8.19 15.15 23.43
CA LEU A 43 8.14 13.68 23.28
C LEU A 43 7.24 12.99 24.33
N GLU A 44 7.06 13.58 25.52
CA GLU A 44 6.21 13.02 26.59
C GLU A 44 4.86 13.75 26.77
N GLU A 45 4.75 15.01 26.35
CA GLU A 45 3.51 15.78 26.41
C GLU A 45 3.33 16.53 25.08
N THR A 46 2.49 15.98 24.21
CA THR A 46 1.84 16.69 23.10
C THR A 46 0.91 17.81 23.57
N ASP A 47 1.23 18.46 24.68
CA ASP A 47 0.48 19.58 25.19
C ASP A 47 0.97 20.83 24.47
N ASN A 48 0.13 21.37 23.58
CA ASN A 48 0.35 22.65 22.90
C ASN A 48 0.80 23.75 23.88
N GLN A 49 0.47 23.62 25.16
CA GLN A 49 0.91 24.51 26.24
C GLN A 49 2.44 24.57 26.40
N ASN A 50 3.16 23.45 26.33
CA ASN A 50 4.60 23.44 26.56
C ASN A 50 5.39 23.86 25.31
N PHE A 51 4.87 23.56 24.12
CA PHE A 51 5.34 24.19 22.89
C PHE A 51 5.21 25.72 22.95
N ASN A 52 4.02 26.22 23.34
CA ASN A 52 3.76 27.65 23.46
C ASN A 52 4.67 28.32 24.50
N ARG A 53 4.91 27.67 25.65
CA ARG A 53 5.86 28.16 26.66
C ARG A 53 7.29 28.23 26.10
N SER A 54 7.77 27.16 25.47
CA SER A 54 9.10 27.14 24.82
C SER A 54 9.25 28.30 23.86
N TYR A 55 8.27 28.45 22.97
CA TYR A 55 8.26 29.47 21.94
C TYR A 55 8.25 30.88 22.55
N GLN A 56 7.45 31.12 23.59
CA GLN A 56 7.43 32.38 24.33
C GLN A 56 8.80 32.70 24.95
N PHE A 57 9.46 31.73 25.58
CA PHE A 57 10.80 31.92 26.15
C PHE A 57 11.85 32.21 25.07
N ILE A 58 11.83 31.47 23.96
CA ILE A 58 12.74 31.73 22.82
C ILE A 58 12.51 33.14 22.27
N SER A 59 11.25 33.50 22.02
CA SER A 59 10.88 34.80 21.46
C SER A 59 11.32 35.96 22.37
N ALA A 60 11.08 35.86 23.69
CA ALA A 60 11.50 36.87 24.66
C ALA A 60 13.04 36.98 24.75
N GLY A 61 13.74 35.83 24.69
CA GLY A 61 15.20 35.81 24.65
C GLY A 61 15.77 36.47 23.40
N LEU A 62 15.17 36.23 22.23
CA LEU A 62 15.57 36.85 20.96
C LEU A 62 15.34 38.36 20.99
N GLU A 63 14.19 38.80 21.49
CA GLU A 63 13.88 40.22 21.68
C GLU A 63 14.91 40.90 22.58
N THR A 64 15.24 40.27 23.71
CA THR A 64 16.28 40.76 24.63
C THR A 64 17.62 40.91 23.91
N CYS A 65 18.07 39.89 23.17
CA CYS A 65 19.32 39.97 22.41
C CYS A 65 19.31 41.09 21.37
N ASN A 66 18.19 41.27 20.66
CA ASN A 66 18.01 42.30 19.65
C ASN A 66 18.05 43.73 20.23
N LEU A 67 17.61 43.91 21.47
CA LEU A 67 17.69 45.18 22.19
C LEU A 67 19.08 45.42 22.81
N THR A 68 19.72 44.38 23.37
CA THR A 68 21.00 44.49 24.06
C THR A 68 22.19 44.68 23.11
N LEU A 69 22.22 43.99 21.97
CA LEU A 69 23.37 44.03 21.04
C LEU A 69 23.68 45.44 20.50
N PRO A 70 22.70 46.23 20.01
CA PRO A 70 22.96 47.59 19.54
C PRO A 70 23.55 48.48 20.64
N VAL A 71 23.03 48.38 21.86
CA VAL A 71 23.49 49.18 23.01
C VAL A 71 24.94 48.83 23.36
N LEU A 72 25.28 47.54 23.46
CA LEU A 72 26.65 47.12 23.73
C LEU A 72 27.63 47.58 22.65
N ARG A 73 27.22 47.55 21.37
CA ARG A 73 28.06 48.02 20.26
C ARG A 73 28.34 49.52 20.35
N ILE A 74 27.33 50.34 20.59
CA ILE A 74 27.48 51.80 20.78
C ILE A 74 28.44 52.07 21.96
N LEU A 75 28.23 51.39 23.09
CA LEU A 75 29.09 51.57 24.26
C LEU A 75 30.54 51.16 24.00
N SER A 76 30.76 50.07 23.27
CA SER A 76 32.12 49.64 22.88
C SER A 76 32.80 50.62 21.91
N GLU A 77 32.04 51.18 20.97
CA GLU A 77 32.53 52.17 20.00
C GLU A 77 32.96 53.47 20.69
N GLU A 78 32.16 53.95 21.65
CA GLU A 78 32.41 55.18 22.41
C GLU A 78 33.40 54.99 23.57
N CYS A 79 33.73 53.75 23.96
CA CYS A 79 34.66 53.47 25.04
C CYS A 79 36.11 53.79 24.64
N SER A 80 36.73 54.72 25.38
CA SER A 80 38.14 55.08 25.25
C SER A 80 39.09 54.22 26.09
N ASP A 81 38.57 53.52 27.10
CA ASP A 81 39.32 52.58 27.93
C ASP A 81 39.48 51.23 27.20
N ILE A 82 40.72 50.82 26.97
CA ILE A 82 41.05 49.65 26.16
C ILE A 82 40.63 48.34 26.83
N GLU A 83 40.77 48.24 28.15
CA GLU A 83 40.42 47.03 28.91
C GLU A 83 38.90 46.87 28.98
N LEU A 84 38.18 47.97 29.27
CA LEU A 84 36.73 47.98 29.29
C LEU A 84 36.14 47.68 27.91
N LYS A 85 36.73 48.25 26.85
CA LYS A 85 36.34 47.95 25.46
C LYS A 85 36.55 46.49 25.09
N ALA A 86 37.67 45.88 25.51
CA ALA A 86 37.92 44.46 25.31
C ALA A 86 36.87 43.59 26.01
N SER A 87 36.55 43.90 27.28
CA SER A 87 35.48 43.23 28.03
C SER A 87 34.10 43.39 27.36
N MET A 88 33.77 44.59 26.87
CA MET A 88 32.52 44.82 26.14
C MET A 88 32.45 44.00 24.84
N ASN A 89 33.56 43.88 24.10
CA ASN A 89 33.62 43.05 22.88
C ASN A 89 33.45 41.55 23.18
N GLU A 90 33.97 41.08 24.31
CA GLU A 90 33.72 39.71 24.77
C GLU A 90 32.24 39.49 25.10
N LYS A 91 31.59 40.45 25.77
CA LYS A 91 30.14 40.41 26.04
C LYS A 91 29.32 40.46 24.75
N ILE A 92 29.67 41.31 23.78
CA ILE A 92 29.03 41.34 22.46
C ILE A 92 29.11 39.96 21.83
N THR A 93 30.30 39.36 21.78
CA THR A 93 30.52 38.02 21.22
C THR A 93 29.65 36.97 21.92
N THR A 94 29.57 37.02 23.25
CA THR A 94 28.74 36.13 24.06
C THR A 94 27.25 36.27 23.73
N VAL A 95 26.75 37.50 23.64
CA VAL A 95 25.33 37.77 23.31
C VAL A 95 25.02 37.37 21.85
N GLU A 96 25.95 37.58 20.91
CA GLU A 96 25.80 37.12 19.53
C GLU A 96 25.72 35.59 19.42
N ILE A 97 26.62 34.88 20.12
CA ILE A 97 26.57 33.41 20.19
C ILE A 97 25.23 32.97 20.77
N PHE A 98 24.76 33.61 21.85
CA PHE A 98 23.48 33.25 22.45
C PHE A 98 22.29 33.51 21.52
N LYS A 99 22.27 34.65 20.83
CA LYS A 99 21.25 34.95 19.83
C LYS A 99 21.18 33.84 18.77
N LEU A 100 22.33 33.40 18.25
CA LEU A 100 22.40 32.29 17.30
C LEU A 100 21.85 30.98 17.89
N LYS A 101 22.13 30.67 19.18
CA LYS A 101 21.54 29.50 19.85
C LYS A 101 20.02 29.56 19.86
N LEU A 102 19.46 30.72 20.21
CA LEU A 102 18.01 30.94 20.24
C LEU A 102 17.39 30.87 18.84
N GLU A 103 18.04 31.44 17.81
CA GLU A 103 17.58 31.36 16.42
C GLU A 103 17.59 29.91 15.90
N ALA A 104 18.63 29.14 16.21
CA ALA A 104 18.72 27.74 15.84
C ALA A 104 17.63 26.90 16.52
N ALA A 105 17.40 27.13 17.82
CA ALA A 105 16.37 26.46 18.61
C ALA A 105 14.96 26.83 18.14
N ASN A 106 14.72 28.10 17.80
CA ASN A 106 13.45 28.55 17.23
C ASN A 106 13.14 27.80 15.95
N ASN A 107 14.07 27.83 14.99
CA ASN A 107 13.91 27.15 13.70
C ASN A 107 13.70 25.65 13.90
N PHE A 108 14.51 24.99 14.73
CA PHE A 108 14.35 23.55 14.98
C PHE A 108 12.97 23.20 15.55
N THR A 109 12.51 23.96 16.55
CA THR A 109 11.24 23.75 17.24
C THR A 109 10.05 24.03 16.32
N THR A 110 10.12 25.09 15.49
CA THR A 110 9.14 25.35 14.44
C THR A 110 9.14 24.25 13.37
N GLY A 111 10.31 23.68 13.05
CA GLY A 111 10.43 22.49 12.19
C GLY A 111 9.68 21.29 12.76
N LEU A 112 9.92 20.95 14.03
CA LEU A 112 9.20 19.88 14.72
C LEU A 112 7.69 20.11 14.75
N PHE A 113 7.24 21.34 15.04
CA PHE A 113 5.83 21.69 15.02
C PHE A 113 5.19 21.42 13.65
N ASN A 114 5.81 21.88 12.57
CA ASN A 114 5.30 21.67 11.22
C ASN A 114 5.36 20.19 10.82
N TYR A 115 6.40 19.46 11.21
CA TYR A 115 6.51 18.01 10.99
C TYR A 115 5.34 17.27 11.67
N SER A 116 5.11 17.54 12.95
CA SER A 116 4.02 16.93 13.73
C SER A 116 2.63 17.31 13.23
N ASN A 117 2.47 18.51 12.67
CA ASN A 117 1.22 18.99 12.07
C ASN A 117 1.12 18.67 10.56
N ARG A 118 1.89 17.69 10.07
CA ARG A 118 1.81 17.17 8.69
C ARG A 118 2.03 18.25 7.61
N ASN A 119 2.89 19.21 7.90
CA ASN A 119 3.40 20.18 6.93
C ASN A 119 4.91 19.96 6.69
N PRO A 120 5.31 18.81 6.13
CA PRO A 120 6.72 18.42 6.01
C PRO A 120 7.51 19.36 5.08
N GLY A 121 6.88 19.91 4.03
CA GLY A 121 7.53 20.86 3.14
C GLY A 121 8.01 22.13 3.85
N LEU A 122 7.20 22.67 4.76
CA LEU A 122 7.58 23.82 5.58
C LEU A 122 8.58 23.42 6.67
N ALA A 123 8.42 22.24 7.29
CA ALA A 123 9.36 21.72 8.27
C ALA A 123 10.78 21.58 7.70
N ASN A 124 10.93 21.15 6.44
CA ASN A 124 12.22 21.02 5.74
C ASN A 124 12.99 22.35 5.71
N GLN A 125 12.31 23.46 5.46
CA GLN A 125 12.93 24.79 5.40
C GLN A 125 13.51 25.17 6.76
N PHE A 126 12.72 24.96 7.82
CA PHE A 126 13.13 25.26 9.19
C PHE A 126 14.29 24.39 9.68
N PHE A 127 14.28 23.09 9.39
CA PHE A 127 15.41 22.21 9.71
C PHE A 127 16.68 22.60 8.95
N LEU A 128 16.57 23.03 7.69
CA LEU A 128 17.71 23.51 6.91
C LEU A 128 18.31 24.79 7.50
N GLU A 129 17.49 25.76 7.91
CA GLU A 129 18.00 26.98 8.55
C GLU A 129 18.64 26.68 9.91
N SER A 130 18.03 25.80 10.71
CA SER A 130 18.62 25.32 11.96
C SER A 130 19.98 24.63 11.74
N GLU A 131 20.10 23.76 10.72
CA GLU A 131 21.36 23.10 10.35
C GLU A 131 22.48 24.12 10.07
N LYS A 132 22.18 25.17 9.30
CA LYS A 132 23.14 26.23 8.94
C LYS A 132 23.60 27.00 10.18
N ILE A 133 22.66 27.40 11.05
CA ILE A 133 22.98 28.18 12.25
C ILE A 133 23.81 27.32 13.23
N PHE A 134 23.50 26.03 13.39
CA PHE A 134 24.34 25.14 14.22
C PHE A 134 25.75 24.96 13.66
N LYS A 135 25.94 24.91 12.33
CA LYS A 135 27.29 24.94 11.73
C LYS A 135 28.03 26.23 12.04
N GLU A 136 27.34 27.37 11.98
CA GLU A 136 27.93 28.65 12.36
C GLU A 136 28.33 28.67 13.85
N LEU A 137 27.47 28.18 14.74
CA LEU A 137 27.76 28.04 16.16
C LEU A 137 28.99 27.17 16.41
N TYR A 138 29.12 26.03 15.73
CA TYR A 138 30.33 25.22 15.78
C TYR A 138 31.56 26.02 15.29
N ASN A 139 31.45 26.74 14.18
CA ASN A 139 32.57 27.51 13.66
C ASN A 139 33.07 28.58 14.64
N ARG A 140 32.15 29.20 15.39
CA ARG A 140 32.44 30.23 16.41
C ARG A 140 32.95 29.65 17.74
N THR A 141 32.40 28.53 18.19
CA THR A 141 32.66 27.98 19.54
C THR A 141 33.63 26.80 19.57
N LYS A 142 33.79 26.10 18.44
CA LYS A 142 34.47 24.81 18.31
C LYS A 142 33.89 23.70 19.19
N ASP A 143 32.66 23.86 19.67
CA ASP A 143 31.98 22.89 20.50
C ASP A 143 31.32 21.80 19.64
N ILE A 144 31.75 20.55 19.84
CA ILE A 144 31.24 19.36 19.12
C ILE A 144 29.73 19.18 19.29
N TYR A 145 29.16 19.68 20.39
CA TYR A 145 27.73 19.70 20.64
C TYR A 145 26.94 20.27 19.44
N TYR A 146 27.43 21.36 18.85
CA TYR A 146 26.76 21.99 17.71
C TYR A 146 26.94 21.24 16.39
N VAL A 147 27.99 20.41 16.26
CA VAL A 147 28.11 19.49 15.12
C VAL A 147 26.99 18.45 15.19
N ILE A 148 26.78 17.83 16.36
CA ILE A 148 25.73 16.83 16.55
C ILE A 148 24.34 17.45 16.33
N LEU A 149 24.09 18.64 16.87
CA LEU A 149 22.81 19.33 16.64
C LEU A 149 22.58 19.67 15.16
N SER A 150 23.61 20.13 14.44
CA SER A 150 23.51 20.38 13.00
C SER A 150 23.17 19.10 12.23
N GLU A 151 23.86 18.00 12.54
CA GLU A 151 23.62 16.70 11.91
C GLU A 151 22.24 16.15 12.25
N ASN A 152 21.76 16.34 13.48
CA ASN A 152 20.38 16.01 13.86
C ASN A 152 19.37 16.84 13.04
N SER A 153 19.57 18.15 12.88
CA SER A 153 18.70 18.98 12.01
C SER A 153 18.67 18.46 10.58
N LYS A 154 19.82 18.08 10.03
CA LYS A 154 19.91 17.46 8.70
C LYS A 154 19.14 16.13 8.63
N ASN A 155 19.24 15.29 9.65
CA ASN A 155 18.54 14.00 9.67
C ASN A 155 17.02 14.17 9.82
N TYR A 156 16.57 15.16 10.61
CA TYR A 156 15.15 15.54 10.69
C TYR A 156 14.62 16.09 9.36
N LYS A 157 15.43 16.86 8.63
CA LYS A 157 15.10 17.26 7.26
C LYS A 157 14.85 16.04 6.37
N TYR A 158 15.72 15.01 6.42
CA TYR A 158 15.47 13.76 5.68
C TYR A 158 14.21 13.02 6.16
N MET A 159 13.94 12.95 7.47
CA MET A 159 12.69 12.36 7.96
C MET A 159 11.47 13.09 7.41
N SER A 160 11.52 14.41 7.39
CA SER A 160 10.44 15.27 6.90
C SER A 160 10.25 15.15 5.39
N GLU A 161 11.31 15.13 4.58
CA GLU A 161 11.27 14.78 3.15
C GLU A 161 10.68 13.37 2.95
N GLY A 162 11.05 12.41 3.80
CA GLY A 162 10.47 11.06 3.80
C GLY A 162 8.97 11.06 4.05
N LEU A 163 8.48 11.87 4.99
CA LEU A 163 7.06 12.00 5.30
C LEU A 163 6.27 12.62 4.17
N GLU A 164 6.81 13.66 3.53
CA GLU A 164 6.20 14.27 2.35
C GLU A 164 6.01 13.26 1.21
N LYS A 165 7.05 12.47 0.94
CA LYS A 165 7.01 11.41 -0.08
C LYS A 165 6.07 10.28 0.30
N PHE A 166 6.01 9.92 1.58
CA PHE A 166 5.10 8.91 2.08
C PHE A 166 3.63 9.34 1.89
N ILE A 167 3.29 10.58 2.25
CA ILE A 167 1.94 11.14 2.11
C ILE A 167 1.53 11.24 0.64
N THR A 168 2.44 11.62 -0.25
CA THR A 168 2.16 11.70 -1.70
C THR A 168 2.18 10.33 -2.40
N GLY A 169 2.52 9.26 -1.68
CA GLY A 169 2.52 7.88 -2.19
C GLY A 169 3.78 7.49 -2.97
N ASP A 170 4.80 8.35 -3.03
CA ASP A 170 6.12 8.05 -3.58
C ASP A 170 6.95 7.25 -2.57
N LEU A 171 6.60 5.97 -2.43
CA LEU A 171 7.17 5.11 -1.39
C LEU A 171 8.65 4.76 -1.64
N ILE A 172 9.15 4.88 -2.88
CA ILE A 172 10.58 4.62 -3.16
C ILE A 172 11.42 5.74 -2.56
N ASP A 173 11.07 6.99 -2.84
CA ASP A 173 11.79 8.15 -2.29
C ASP A 173 11.55 8.28 -0.78
N ALA A 174 10.37 7.93 -0.27
CA ALA A 174 10.10 7.90 1.17
C ALA A 174 11.09 6.96 1.89
N ARG A 175 11.20 5.70 1.43
CA ARG A 175 12.13 4.70 1.98
C ARG A 175 13.57 5.17 1.94
N LYS A 176 14.01 5.74 0.81
CA LYS A 176 15.36 6.27 0.65
C LYS A 176 15.65 7.35 1.69
N ASN A 177 14.74 8.31 1.88
CA ASN A 177 14.93 9.40 2.82
C ASN A 177 14.93 8.92 4.28
N TYR A 178 14.03 8.01 4.67
CA TYR A 178 14.07 7.42 6.01
C TYR A 178 15.33 6.59 6.25
N GLN A 179 15.83 5.87 5.25
CA GLN A 179 17.09 5.14 5.35
C GLN A 179 18.28 6.08 5.56
N LEU A 180 18.32 7.22 4.85
CA LEU A 180 19.35 8.25 5.02
C LEU A 180 19.29 8.87 6.41
N ALA A 181 18.10 9.21 6.89
CA ALA A 181 17.89 9.74 8.24
C ALA A 181 18.36 8.74 9.31
N LYS A 182 17.96 7.46 9.20
CA LYS A 182 18.36 6.39 10.12
C LYS A 182 19.88 6.25 10.20
N ILE A 183 20.56 6.15 9.06
CA ILE A 183 22.03 6.06 9.01
C ILE A 183 22.66 7.27 9.70
N GLY A 184 22.14 8.46 9.43
CA GLY A 184 22.62 9.69 10.06
C GLY A 184 22.46 9.70 11.58
N PHE A 185 21.32 9.24 12.11
CA PHE A 185 21.14 9.14 13.55
C PHE A 185 22.02 8.06 14.19
N GLU A 186 22.19 6.90 13.54
CA GLU A 186 23.10 5.84 13.97
C GLU A 186 24.55 6.35 14.06
N ASP A 187 24.98 7.16 13.09
CA ASP A 187 26.32 7.75 13.10
C ASP A 187 26.48 8.80 14.21
N ASN A 188 25.43 9.57 14.52
CA ASN A 188 25.44 10.51 15.65
C ASN A 188 25.51 9.77 16.99
N ILE A 189 24.78 8.67 17.16
CA ILE A 189 24.85 7.83 18.37
C ILE A 189 26.28 7.31 18.57
N LYS A 190 26.93 6.79 17.53
CA LYS A 190 28.33 6.31 17.61
C LYS A 190 29.34 7.41 17.96
N LYS A 191 29.07 8.67 17.57
CA LYS A 191 29.89 9.81 17.96
C LYS A 191 29.71 10.10 19.45
N LEU A 192 28.45 10.14 19.90
CA LEU A 192 28.09 10.39 21.29
C LEU A 192 28.54 9.27 22.25
N ASP A 193 28.71 8.03 21.78
CA ASP A 193 29.27 6.92 22.54
C ASP A 193 30.70 7.18 23.06
N ARG A 194 31.43 8.09 22.42
CA ARG A 194 32.82 8.42 22.77
C ARG A 194 32.90 9.51 23.84
N GLU A 195 31.77 10.08 24.22
CA GLU A 195 31.69 11.27 25.06
C GLU A 195 31.29 10.91 26.49
N SER A 196 31.88 11.59 27.48
CA SER A 196 31.64 11.29 28.90
C SER A 196 30.76 12.31 29.63
N SER A 197 30.45 13.45 29.02
CA SER A 197 29.64 14.50 29.66
C SER A 197 28.19 14.06 29.79
N ASP A 198 27.54 14.41 30.90
CA ASP A 198 26.14 14.03 31.15
C ASP A 198 25.18 14.67 30.15
N GLU A 199 25.49 15.87 29.67
CA GLU A 199 24.75 16.54 28.59
C GLU A 199 24.80 15.74 27.29
N LEU A 200 25.97 15.21 26.89
CA LEU A 200 26.12 14.43 25.67
C LEU A 200 25.54 13.01 25.82
N LYS A 201 25.61 12.40 27.01
CA LYS A 201 24.87 11.16 27.30
C LYS A 201 23.37 11.36 27.17
N TYR A 202 22.87 12.50 27.65
CA TYR A 202 21.45 12.82 27.55
C TYR A 202 21.02 13.04 26.09
N MET A 203 21.85 13.74 25.30
CA MET A 203 21.64 13.89 23.86
C MET A 203 21.67 12.53 23.12
N LYS A 204 22.54 11.60 23.54
CA LYS A 204 22.60 10.24 22.99
C LYS A 204 21.28 9.53 23.18
N PHE A 205 20.78 9.49 24.41
CA PHE A 205 19.50 8.87 24.74
C PHE A 205 18.35 9.40 23.86
N LYS A 206 18.27 10.73 23.68
CA LYS A 206 17.29 11.35 22.78
C LYS A 206 17.47 10.91 21.33
N THR A 207 18.70 10.91 20.84
CA THR A 207 19.02 10.52 19.45
C THR A 207 18.66 9.05 19.21
N GLU A 208 18.82 8.18 20.22
CA GLU A 208 18.39 6.78 20.17
C GLU A 208 16.87 6.64 20.03
N ILE A 209 16.08 7.40 20.80
CA ILE A 209 14.61 7.40 20.68
C ILE A 209 14.20 7.82 19.26
N ILE A 210 14.77 8.92 18.76
CA ILE A 210 14.43 9.44 17.43
C ILE A 210 14.85 8.46 16.33
N CYS A 211 16.01 7.80 16.48
CA CYS A 211 16.46 6.78 15.56
C CYS A 211 15.50 5.59 15.49
N ARG A 212 14.89 5.20 16.63
CA ARG A 212 13.86 4.16 16.68
C ARG A 212 12.58 4.60 15.99
N GLU A 213 12.13 5.84 16.20
CA GLU A 213 10.97 6.39 15.47
C GLU A 213 11.20 6.44 13.96
N CYS A 214 12.40 6.86 13.53
CA CYS A 214 12.78 6.81 12.12
C CYS A 214 12.75 5.36 11.59
N THR A 215 13.21 4.39 12.39
CA THR A 215 13.19 2.97 12.04
C THR A 215 11.77 2.42 11.95
N ASN A 216 10.86 2.82 12.85
CA ASN A 216 9.43 2.49 12.78
C ASN A 216 8.86 2.91 11.42
N ILE A 217 9.05 4.18 11.05
CA ILE A 217 8.46 4.72 9.83
C ILE A 217 9.12 4.11 8.58
N LEU A 218 10.42 3.79 8.63
CA LEU A 218 11.10 3.05 7.56
C LEU A 218 10.48 1.66 7.34
N TYR A 219 10.24 0.89 8.40
CA TYR A 219 9.59 -0.43 8.27
C TYR A 219 8.16 -0.31 7.75
N LEU A 220 7.39 0.67 8.22
CA LEU A 220 6.07 0.96 7.69
C LEU A 220 6.12 1.29 6.18
N SER A 221 7.06 2.13 5.77
CA SER A 221 7.24 2.52 4.37
C SER A 221 7.66 1.34 3.49
N ASN A 222 8.55 0.47 3.97
CA ASN A 222 8.89 -0.78 3.30
C ASN A 222 7.67 -1.71 3.16
N ALA A 223 6.92 -1.91 4.24
CA ALA A 223 5.75 -2.78 4.26
C ALA A 223 4.69 -2.30 3.26
N GLN A 224 4.37 -1.00 3.26
CA GLN A 224 3.43 -0.39 2.31
C GLN A 224 3.91 -0.48 0.85
N TYR A 225 5.22 -0.30 0.61
CA TYR A 225 5.80 -0.45 -0.73
C TYR A 225 5.62 -1.88 -1.27
N TYR A 226 5.96 -2.88 -0.47
CA TYR A 226 5.83 -4.28 -0.87
C TYR A 226 4.35 -4.69 -1.00
N PHE A 227 3.49 -4.20 -0.12
CA PHE A 227 2.05 -4.42 -0.21
C PHE A 227 1.48 -3.91 -1.54
N ARG A 228 1.78 -2.66 -1.92
CA ARG A 228 1.34 -2.08 -3.21
C ARG A 228 1.95 -2.78 -4.43
N SER A 229 3.15 -3.34 -4.27
CA SER A 229 3.82 -4.12 -5.31
C SER A 229 3.35 -5.58 -5.36
N LYS A 230 2.32 -5.95 -4.60
CA LYS A 230 1.79 -7.32 -4.45
C LYS A 230 2.81 -8.35 -3.97
N ASN A 231 3.88 -7.91 -3.31
CA ASN A 231 4.84 -8.79 -2.65
C ASN A 231 4.44 -8.95 -1.18
N TYR A 232 3.35 -9.68 -0.95
CA TYR A 232 2.72 -9.76 0.36
C TYR A 232 3.61 -10.43 1.41
N LYS A 233 4.42 -11.42 1.01
CA LYS A 233 5.41 -12.04 1.89
C LYS A 233 6.39 -11.03 2.48
N LEU A 234 7.04 -10.22 1.63
CA LEU A 234 7.97 -9.18 2.12
C LEU A 234 7.24 -8.07 2.89
N ALA A 235 5.97 -7.79 2.55
CA ALA A 235 5.15 -6.85 3.31
C ALA A 235 4.94 -7.37 4.75
N VAL A 236 4.55 -8.64 4.91
CA VAL A 236 4.40 -9.30 6.22
C VAL A 236 5.71 -9.26 7.01
N GLU A 237 6.84 -9.62 6.39
CA GLU A 237 8.15 -9.59 7.06
C GLU A 237 8.53 -8.18 7.58
N ASN A 238 8.15 -7.11 6.88
CA ASN A 238 8.42 -5.74 7.34
C ASN A 238 7.41 -5.28 8.40
N TYR A 239 6.14 -5.71 8.31
CA TYR A 239 5.18 -5.48 9.39
C TYR A 239 5.61 -6.21 10.67
N ASP A 240 6.08 -7.45 10.59
CA ASP A 240 6.54 -8.20 11.77
C ASP A 240 7.70 -7.45 12.47
N LYS A 241 8.67 -6.92 11.71
CA LYS A 241 9.75 -6.07 12.27
C LYS A 241 9.23 -4.78 12.91
N LEU A 242 8.24 -4.13 12.30
CA LEU A 242 7.59 -2.94 12.86
C LEU A 242 6.90 -3.28 14.18
N LEU A 243 6.16 -4.39 14.23
CA LEU A 243 5.42 -4.83 15.40
C LEU A 243 6.35 -5.20 16.55
N ASP A 244 7.46 -5.88 16.28
CA ASP A 244 8.48 -6.18 17.27
C ASP A 244 9.05 -4.91 17.90
N LEU A 245 9.35 -3.89 17.07
CA LEU A 245 9.88 -2.61 17.56
C LEU A 245 8.85 -1.81 18.36
N LEU A 246 7.60 -1.73 17.89
CA LEU A 246 6.50 -1.06 18.62
C LEU A 246 6.23 -1.75 19.97
N LYS A 247 6.30 -3.07 20.00
CA LYS A 247 6.16 -3.85 21.23
C LYS A 247 7.30 -3.57 22.20
N GLN A 248 8.55 -3.57 21.71
CA GLN A 248 9.71 -3.23 22.53
C GLN A 248 9.57 -1.83 23.15
N ILE A 249 9.20 -0.82 22.34
CA ILE A 249 8.97 0.55 22.83
C ILE A 249 7.88 0.58 23.90
N THR A 250 6.76 -0.12 23.67
CA THR A 250 5.66 -0.20 24.64
C THR A 250 6.08 -0.85 25.95
N ASP A 251 6.85 -1.94 25.89
CA ASP A 251 7.33 -2.67 27.07
C ASP A 251 8.35 -1.86 27.88
N GLU A 252 9.18 -1.05 27.20
CA GLU A 252 10.09 -0.11 27.85
C GLU A 252 9.32 0.99 28.60
N PHE A 253 8.29 1.60 27.99
CA PHE A 253 7.44 2.57 28.69
C PHE A 253 6.70 1.95 29.87
N LYS A 254 6.18 0.71 29.74
CA LYS A 254 5.54 -0.04 30.84
C LYS A 254 6.53 -0.34 31.97
N THR A 255 7.80 -0.52 31.66
CA THR A 255 8.85 -0.73 32.67
C THR A 255 9.16 0.58 33.38
N ALA A 256 9.38 1.67 32.63
CA ALA A 256 9.62 3.00 33.19
C ALA A 256 8.48 3.46 34.11
N GLN A 257 7.23 3.16 33.76
CA GLN A 257 6.06 3.45 34.58
C GLN A 257 6.08 2.74 35.94
N LYS A 258 6.55 1.48 36.00
CA LYS A 258 6.64 0.72 37.27
C LYS A 258 7.70 1.29 38.22
N ASP A 259 8.71 1.94 37.66
CA ASP A 259 9.82 2.51 38.41
C ASP A 259 9.50 3.92 38.97
N GLN A 260 8.36 4.53 38.58
CA GLN A 260 7.92 5.84 39.04
C GLN A 260 6.76 5.75 40.05
N SER A 261 6.79 6.60 41.10
CA SER A 261 5.70 6.71 42.08
C SER A 261 4.43 7.29 41.45
N ASP A 262 3.26 6.75 41.83
CA ASP A 262 1.93 6.91 41.20
C ASP A 262 1.46 8.34 40.82
N GLU A 263 2.04 9.40 41.38
CA GLU A 263 1.53 10.78 41.23
C GLU A 263 1.85 11.47 39.88
N ASN A 264 2.74 10.92 39.03
CA ASN A 264 3.16 11.55 37.75
C ASN A 264 2.94 10.68 36.49
N ASN A 265 2.14 9.60 36.56
CA ASN A 265 2.07 8.57 35.50
C ASN A 265 1.22 8.91 34.25
N SER A 266 0.51 10.05 34.20
CA SER A 266 -0.48 10.33 33.14
C SER A 266 0.10 10.50 31.74
N GLY A 267 1.33 11.05 31.62
CA GLY A 267 2.04 11.18 30.34
C GLY A 267 2.49 9.82 29.79
N LEU A 268 3.08 8.99 30.64
CA LEU A 268 3.51 7.63 30.31
C LEU A 268 2.31 6.75 29.90
N ASP A 269 1.18 6.84 30.62
CA ASP A 269 -0.05 6.14 30.25
C ASP A 269 -0.52 6.53 28.84
N SER A 270 -0.48 7.82 28.51
CA SER A 270 -0.91 8.32 27.20
C SER A 270 -0.02 7.79 26.08
N ALA A 271 1.30 7.74 26.30
CA ALA A 271 2.28 7.18 25.37
C ALA A 271 2.11 5.67 25.19
N ILE A 272 2.00 4.91 26.29
CA ILE A 272 1.77 3.45 26.26
C ILE A 272 0.54 3.13 25.41
N ASN A 273 -0.59 3.80 25.68
CA ASN A 273 -1.83 3.59 24.94
C ASN A 273 -1.71 3.99 23.46
N PHE A 274 -0.92 5.00 23.13
CA PHE A 274 -0.66 5.39 21.74
C PHE A 274 0.16 4.35 20.99
N TYR A 275 1.27 3.88 21.56
CA TYR A 275 2.11 2.85 20.93
C TYR A 275 1.40 1.49 20.85
N GLU A 276 0.62 1.12 21.87
CA GLU A 276 -0.23 -0.07 21.84
C GLU A 276 -1.32 0.03 20.76
N GLY A 277 -1.92 1.21 20.60
CA GLY A 277 -2.83 1.52 19.50
C GLY A 277 -2.17 1.38 18.13
N ASN A 278 -0.97 1.94 17.96
CA ASN A 278 -0.18 1.81 16.73
C ASN A 278 0.21 0.36 16.43
N TYR A 279 0.56 -0.43 17.45
CA TYR A 279 0.85 -1.85 17.32
C TYR A 279 -0.35 -2.59 16.72
N PHE A 280 -1.53 -2.45 17.33
CA PHE A 280 -2.72 -3.15 16.84
C PHE A 280 -3.22 -2.63 15.48
N TYR A 281 -3.06 -1.33 15.21
CA TYR A 281 -3.35 -0.75 13.90
C TYR A 281 -2.54 -1.43 12.79
N ASN A 282 -1.22 -1.51 12.97
CA ASN A 282 -0.32 -2.13 12.01
C ASN A 282 -0.46 -3.66 11.98
N TYR A 283 -0.83 -4.29 13.10
CA TYR A 283 -1.15 -5.72 13.15
C TYR A 283 -2.33 -6.07 12.23
N GLY A 284 -3.31 -5.17 12.11
CA GLY A 284 -4.38 -5.32 11.13
C GLY A 284 -3.87 -5.34 9.69
N PHE A 285 -3.04 -4.38 9.27
CA PHE A 285 -2.46 -4.38 7.92
C PHE A 285 -1.56 -5.58 7.65
N ARG A 286 -0.83 -6.04 8.67
CA ARG A 286 -0.06 -7.28 8.63
C ARG A 286 -0.96 -8.48 8.31
N ASN A 287 -2.11 -8.58 8.96
CA ASN A 287 -3.07 -9.65 8.72
C ASN A 287 -3.72 -9.56 7.34
N ILE A 288 -4.04 -8.36 6.83
CA ILE A 288 -4.50 -8.19 5.43
C ILE A 288 -3.43 -8.72 4.47
N ALA A 289 -2.18 -8.30 4.64
CA ALA A 289 -1.08 -8.76 3.79
C ALA A 289 -0.93 -10.29 3.85
N LYS A 290 -1.02 -10.88 5.06
CA LYS A 290 -0.94 -12.32 5.23
C LYS A 290 -2.12 -13.06 4.59
N GLY A 291 -3.33 -12.52 4.71
CA GLY A 291 -4.53 -13.08 4.09
C GLY A 291 -4.40 -13.11 2.56
N LEU A 292 -3.93 -12.02 1.96
CA LEU A 292 -3.68 -11.95 0.52
C LEU A 292 -2.57 -12.92 0.07
N GLU A 293 -1.48 -13.06 0.84
CA GLU A 293 -0.46 -14.08 0.56
C GLU A 293 -1.05 -15.50 0.56
N LEU A 294 -1.87 -15.83 1.56
CA LEU A 294 -2.50 -17.15 1.68
C LEU A 294 -3.51 -17.41 0.57
N GLN A 295 -4.23 -16.37 0.15
CA GLN A 295 -5.15 -16.39 -0.98
C GLN A 295 -4.42 -16.73 -2.30
N ASP A 296 -3.23 -16.16 -2.53
CA ASP A 296 -2.39 -16.50 -3.70
C ASP A 296 -1.99 -17.98 -3.72
N PHE A 297 -1.94 -18.65 -2.56
CA PHE A 297 -1.69 -20.09 -2.41
C PHE A 297 -2.96 -20.93 -2.25
N GLU A 298 -4.13 -20.36 -2.51
CA GLU A 298 -5.44 -21.02 -2.40
C GLU A 298 -5.74 -21.61 -1.00
N LYS A 299 -5.12 -21.05 0.05
CA LYS A 299 -5.38 -21.40 1.46
C LYS A 299 -6.52 -20.56 2.02
N TRP A 300 -7.73 -20.79 1.49
CA TRP A 300 -8.88 -19.91 1.69
C TRP A 300 -9.31 -19.75 3.16
N ASP A 301 -9.35 -20.84 3.94
CA ASP A 301 -9.82 -20.78 5.32
C ASP A 301 -8.82 -19.99 6.21
N ASP A 302 -7.53 -20.24 6.04
CA ASP A 302 -6.46 -19.48 6.73
C ASP A 302 -6.48 -17.98 6.33
N ALA A 303 -6.76 -17.69 5.06
CA ALA A 303 -6.86 -16.32 4.55
C ALA A 303 -8.05 -15.57 5.18
N LEU A 304 -9.22 -16.21 5.24
CA LEU A 304 -10.42 -15.65 5.88
C LEU A 304 -10.19 -15.37 7.36
N GLU A 305 -9.52 -16.28 8.08
CA GLU A 305 -9.16 -16.07 9.48
C GLU A 305 -8.26 -14.83 9.65
N CYS A 306 -7.29 -14.62 8.76
CA CYS A 306 -6.46 -13.42 8.79
C CYS A 306 -7.29 -12.14 8.61
N PHE A 307 -8.22 -12.11 7.66
CA PHE A 307 -9.08 -10.95 7.46
C PHE A 307 -9.99 -10.68 8.68
N GLU A 308 -10.54 -11.71 9.32
CA GLU A 308 -11.31 -11.55 10.57
C GLU A 308 -10.46 -11.07 11.76
N ASN A 309 -9.23 -11.59 11.88
CA ASN A 309 -8.27 -11.12 12.88
C ASN A 309 -7.93 -9.63 12.71
N THR A 310 -8.10 -9.07 11.52
CA THR A 310 -7.92 -7.63 11.27
C THR A 310 -8.99 -6.80 12.00
N ARG A 311 -10.26 -7.20 11.99
CA ARG A 311 -11.32 -6.49 12.73
C ARG A 311 -11.03 -6.47 14.23
N THR A 312 -10.63 -7.62 14.77
CA THR A 312 -10.26 -7.74 16.19
C THR A 312 -9.08 -6.83 16.53
N ALA A 313 -8.07 -6.78 15.67
CA ALA A 313 -6.91 -5.92 15.86
C ALA A 313 -7.30 -4.44 15.86
N TRP A 314 -8.04 -3.98 14.85
CA TRP A 314 -8.43 -2.58 14.73
C TRP A 314 -9.41 -2.13 15.83
N SER A 315 -10.29 -3.01 16.29
CA SER A 315 -11.11 -2.73 17.48
C SER A 315 -10.24 -2.47 18.73
N ARG A 316 -9.21 -3.30 18.97
CA ARG A 316 -8.25 -3.08 20.07
C ARG A 316 -7.41 -1.80 19.88
N ALA A 317 -7.04 -1.50 18.64
CA ALA A 317 -6.34 -0.27 18.30
C ALA A 317 -7.19 0.95 18.70
N THR A 318 -8.46 1.01 18.29
CA THR A 318 -9.38 2.09 18.64
C THR A 318 -9.54 2.25 20.15
N VAL A 319 -9.73 1.16 20.89
CA VAL A 319 -9.85 1.20 22.36
C VAL A 319 -8.60 1.77 23.02
N SER A 320 -7.42 1.41 22.52
CA SER A 320 -6.14 1.91 23.07
C SER A 320 -5.95 3.39 22.72
N LEU A 321 -6.22 3.78 21.47
CA LEU A 321 -6.09 5.16 21.01
C LEU A 321 -7.07 6.12 21.70
N LEU A 322 -8.28 5.65 22.06
CA LEU A 322 -9.25 6.43 22.84
C LEU A 322 -8.76 6.77 24.25
N LYS A 323 -7.89 5.92 24.83
CA LYS A 323 -7.27 6.16 26.13
C LYS A 323 -6.04 7.06 26.04
N SER A 324 -5.54 7.31 24.84
CA SER A 324 -4.41 8.21 24.64
C SER A 324 -4.91 9.65 24.55
N SER A 325 -4.26 10.55 25.29
CA SER A 325 -4.48 12.00 25.17
C SER A 325 -3.71 12.65 24.01
N ILE A 326 -2.95 11.86 23.25
CA ILE A 326 -2.10 12.34 22.15
C ILE A 326 -2.98 12.73 20.95
N PRO A 327 -2.90 13.97 20.43
CA PRO A 327 -3.73 14.44 19.32
C PRO A 327 -3.68 13.55 18.06
N GLN A 328 -2.51 12.99 17.76
CA GLN A 328 -2.30 12.09 16.64
C GLN A 328 -3.12 10.78 16.77
N ALA A 329 -3.50 10.39 17.98
CA ALA A 329 -4.35 9.24 18.23
C ALA A 329 -5.75 9.41 17.62
N VAL A 330 -6.31 10.64 17.65
CA VAL A 330 -7.61 10.94 17.06
C VAL A 330 -7.59 10.72 15.56
N THR A 331 -6.55 11.22 14.88
CA THR A 331 -6.46 11.02 13.44
C THR A 331 -6.24 9.57 13.05
N LEU A 332 -5.53 8.80 13.88
CA LEU A 332 -5.36 7.37 13.64
C LEU A 332 -6.68 6.60 13.82
N GLN A 333 -7.53 7.01 14.78
CA GLN A 333 -8.88 6.48 14.92
C GLN A 333 -9.74 6.75 13.68
N GLU A 334 -9.70 7.98 13.15
CA GLU A 334 -10.41 8.32 11.91
C GLU A 334 -9.97 7.43 10.73
N PHE A 335 -8.66 7.19 10.59
CA PHE A 335 -8.14 6.28 9.58
C PHE A 335 -8.60 4.83 9.81
N ILE A 336 -8.64 4.34 11.05
CA ILE A 336 -9.17 3.01 11.35
C ILE A 336 -10.63 2.90 10.90
N SER A 337 -11.47 3.86 11.28
CA SER A 337 -12.89 3.86 10.92
C SER A 337 -13.10 3.90 9.40
N GLN A 338 -12.26 4.62 8.66
CA GLN A 338 -12.31 4.62 7.19
C GLN A 338 -11.89 3.28 6.60
N ASN A 339 -10.87 2.63 7.18
CA ASN A 339 -10.35 1.37 6.67
C ASN A 339 -11.21 0.17 7.07
N GLU A 340 -11.99 0.22 8.15
CA GLU A 340 -12.81 -0.91 8.63
C GLU A 340 -13.75 -1.46 7.54
N PHE A 341 -14.34 -0.58 6.72
CA PHE A 341 -15.18 -0.96 5.58
C PHE A 341 -14.44 -1.74 4.47
N THR A 342 -13.11 -1.60 4.38
CA THR A 342 -12.32 -2.32 3.39
C THR A 342 -12.17 -3.80 3.72
N ILE A 343 -12.30 -4.20 4.99
CA ILE A 343 -12.18 -5.60 5.41
C ILE A 343 -13.32 -6.46 4.85
N ASP A 344 -14.54 -5.92 4.83
CA ASP A 344 -15.70 -6.60 4.24
C ASP A 344 -15.47 -6.88 2.75
N GLN A 345 -14.74 -5.99 2.06
CA GLN A 345 -14.38 -6.17 0.66
C GLN A 345 -13.37 -7.31 0.50
N TYR A 346 -12.34 -7.39 1.33
CA TYR A 346 -11.37 -8.50 1.30
C TYR A 346 -12.03 -9.84 1.61
N LEU A 347 -12.87 -9.91 2.65
CA LEU A 347 -13.64 -11.11 2.99
C LEU A 347 -14.54 -11.55 1.83
N SER A 348 -15.32 -10.62 1.27
CA SER A 348 -16.22 -10.92 0.14
C SER A 348 -15.45 -11.36 -1.11
N SER A 349 -14.30 -10.72 -1.40
CA SER A 349 -13.45 -11.11 -2.54
C SER A 349 -12.92 -12.52 -2.37
N CYS A 350 -12.38 -12.84 -1.19
CA CYS A 350 -11.83 -14.16 -0.89
C CYS A 350 -12.89 -15.27 -1.03
N ILE A 351 -14.12 -15.06 -0.53
CA ILE A 351 -15.23 -16.01 -0.67
C ILE A 351 -15.59 -16.21 -2.15
N LYS A 352 -15.76 -15.11 -2.90
CA LYS A 352 -16.11 -15.16 -4.31
C LYS A 352 -15.06 -15.87 -5.14
N GLU A 353 -13.78 -15.61 -4.89
CA GLU A 353 -12.68 -16.26 -5.60
C GLU A 353 -12.61 -17.75 -5.30
N ARG A 354 -12.81 -18.16 -4.04
CA ARG A 354 -12.95 -19.56 -3.65
C ARG A 354 -14.07 -20.26 -4.43
N GLU A 355 -15.27 -19.67 -4.44
CA GLU A 355 -16.44 -20.22 -5.15
C GLU A 355 -16.19 -20.32 -6.65
N GLN A 356 -15.58 -19.30 -7.25
CA GLN A 356 -15.22 -19.29 -8.67
C GLN A 356 -14.21 -20.39 -9.00
N LYS A 357 -13.17 -20.57 -8.18
CA LYS A 357 -12.16 -21.62 -8.34
C LYS A 357 -12.77 -23.02 -8.22
N GLN A 358 -13.65 -23.24 -7.25
CA GLN A 358 -14.39 -24.49 -7.12
C GLN A 358 -15.24 -24.77 -8.37
N LYS A 359 -15.98 -23.76 -8.85
CA LYS A 359 -16.80 -23.90 -10.06
C LYS A 359 -15.97 -24.18 -11.31
N ILE A 360 -14.80 -23.56 -11.44
CA ILE A 360 -13.86 -23.84 -12.54
C ILE A 360 -13.42 -25.31 -12.47
N SER A 361 -12.97 -25.78 -11.31
CA SER A 361 -12.57 -27.19 -11.12
C SER A 361 -13.71 -28.17 -11.42
N GLU A 362 -14.95 -27.85 -11.04
CA GLU A 362 -16.11 -28.69 -11.37
C GLU A 362 -16.40 -28.74 -12.88
N LEU A 363 -16.28 -27.60 -13.57
CA LEU A 363 -16.46 -27.51 -15.01
C LEU A 363 -15.36 -28.25 -15.76
N GLU A 364 -14.10 -28.14 -15.33
CA GLU A 364 -12.98 -28.89 -15.89
C GLU A 364 -13.19 -30.40 -15.77
N ASN A 365 -13.66 -30.88 -14.61
CA ASN A 365 -13.99 -32.29 -14.42
C ASN A 365 -15.16 -32.74 -15.31
N LYS A 366 -16.21 -31.92 -15.47
CA LYS A 366 -17.33 -32.21 -16.38
C LYS A 366 -16.89 -32.29 -17.83
N VAL A 367 -16.04 -31.37 -18.27
CA VAL A 367 -15.48 -31.38 -19.63
C VAL A 367 -14.65 -32.65 -19.84
N LYS A 368 -13.83 -33.04 -18.87
CA LYS A 368 -13.04 -34.28 -18.94
C LYS A 368 -13.93 -35.53 -19.01
N GLN A 369 -14.98 -35.61 -18.21
CA GLN A 369 -15.96 -36.71 -18.26
C GLN A 369 -16.67 -36.78 -19.62
N GLN A 370 -17.14 -35.65 -20.13
CA GLN A 370 -17.77 -35.59 -21.46
C GLN A 370 -16.81 -36.01 -22.58
N GLN A 371 -15.53 -35.63 -22.47
CA GLN A 371 -14.49 -36.08 -23.39
C GLN A 371 -14.33 -37.60 -23.31
N GLU A 372 -14.18 -38.18 -22.11
CA GLU A 372 -14.05 -39.63 -21.92
C GLU A 372 -15.28 -40.41 -22.44
N GLU A 373 -16.49 -39.91 -22.21
CA GLU A 373 -17.73 -40.47 -22.77
C GLU A 373 -17.70 -40.46 -24.30
N LEU A 374 -17.31 -39.34 -24.91
CA LEU A 374 -17.18 -39.22 -26.36
C LEU A 374 -16.13 -40.18 -26.93
N PHE A 375 -14.97 -40.30 -26.29
CA PHE A 375 -13.94 -41.29 -26.66
C PHE A 375 -14.51 -42.72 -26.62
N ASN A 376 -15.24 -43.06 -25.56
CA ASN A 376 -15.86 -44.38 -25.41
C ASN A 376 -16.94 -44.66 -26.47
N MET A 377 -17.68 -43.63 -26.92
CA MET A 377 -18.67 -43.76 -28.00
C MET A 377 -18.01 -43.92 -29.38
N LEU A 378 -16.87 -43.28 -29.62
CA LEU A 378 -16.17 -43.32 -30.92
C LEU A 378 -15.31 -44.59 -31.10
N LYS A 379 -14.86 -45.21 -29.99
CA LYS A 379 -14.00 -46.40 -30.00
C LYS A 379 -14.62 -47.62 -30.73
N PRO A 380 -15.92 -47.98 -30.54
CA PRO A 380 -16.58 -49.03 -31.29
C PRO A 380 -16.66 -48.77 -32.81
N ALA A 381 -16.63 -47.51 -33.24
CA ALA A 381 -16.65 -47.13 -34.65
C ALA A 381 -15.26 -47.24 -35.34
N GLY A 382 -14.23 -47.73 -34.63
CA GLY A 382 -12.87 -47.88 -35.15
C GLY A 382 -12.09 -46.55 -35.23
N ILE A 383 -12.64 -45.46 -34.68
CA ILE A 383 -12.02 -44.15 -34.70
C ILE A 383 -11.00 -44.08 -33.55
N THR A 384 -9.72 -44.02 -33.91
CA THR A 384 -8.62 -43.85 -32.94
C THR A 384 -8.33 -42.35 -32.82
N VAL A 385 -8.67 -41.77 -31.68
CA VAL A 385 -8.50 -40.33 -31.44
C VAL A 385 -7.25 -40.12 -30.59
N ASN A 386 -6.26 -39.38 -31.11
CA ASN A 386 -4.99 -39.10 -30.41
C ASN A 386 -4.93 -37.67 -29.82
N ASN A 387 -5.81 -36.76 -30.26
CA ASN A 387 -5.88 -35.36 -29.83
C ASN A 387 -7.32 -34.78 -29.98
N ILE A 388 -7.72 -33.84 -29.12
CA ILE A 388 -8.96 -33.04 -29.21
C ILE A 388 -9.14 -32.36 -30.59
N GLN A 389 -8.07 -31.91 -31.24
CA GLN A 389 -8.12 -31.35 -32.59
C GLN A 389 -8.62 -32.38 -33.61
N ASP A 390 -8.26 -33.66 -33.44
CA ASP A 390 -8.71 -34.74 -34.32
C ASP A 390 -10.19 -35.03 -34.13
N ILE A 391 -10.75 -34.85 -32.92
CA ILE A 391 -12.18 -34.98 -32.65
C ILE A 391 -12.96 -33.93 -33.44
N ASN A 392 -12.59 -32.66 -33.32
CA ASN A 392 -13.29 -31.58 -34.01
C ASN A 392 -13.20 -31.76 -35.54
N ASN A 393 -12.03 -32.10 -36.05
CA ASN A 393 -11.83 -32.36 -37.48
C ASN A 393 -12.62 -33.59 -37.96
N THR A 394 -12.69 -34.67 -37.18
CA THR A 394 -13.41 -35.90 -37.55
C THR A 394 -14.93 -35.69 -37.50
N VAL A 395 -15.43 -34.97 -36.49
CA VAL A 395 -16.86 -34.62 -36.40
C VAL A 395 -17.25 -33.71 -37.57
N GLU A 396 -16.43 -32.71 -37.88
CA GLU A 396 -16.67 -31.81 -39.01
C GLU A 396 -16.64 -32.55 -40.35
N GLN A 397 -15.67 -33.44 -40.57
CA GLN A 397 -15.59 -34.29 -41.76
C GLN A 397 -16.82 -35.20 -41.89
N ASN A 398 -17.26 -35.83 -40.80
CA ASN A 398 -18.44 -36.70 -40.82
C ASN A 398 -19.73 -35.93 -41.13
N VAL A 399 -19.89 -34.72 -40.57
CA VAL A 399 -21.02 -33.84 -40.90
C VAL A 399 -21.00 -33.48 -42.38
N GLN A 400 -19.83 -33.15 -42.94
CA GLN A 400 -19.69 -32.84 -44.37
C GLN A 400 -19.99 -34.05 -45.26
N VAL A 401 -19.57 -35.26 -44.89
CA VAL A 401 -19.86 -36.50 -45.63
C VAL A 401 -21.36 -36.79 -45.62
N VAL A 402 -22.00 -36.73 -44.45
CA VAL A 402 -23.45 -36.95 -44.32
C VAL A 402 -24.24 -35.94 -45.15
N GLN A 403 -23.87 -34.66 -45.12
CA GLN A 403 -24.49 -33.64 -45.97
C GLN A 403 -24.30 -33.88 -47.48
N LYS A 404 -23.12 -34.39 -47.90
CA LYS A 404 -22.89 -34.78 -49.30
C LYS A 404 -23.76 -35.96 -49.70
N ILE A 405 -23.88 -36.98 -48.85
CA ILE A 405 -24.76 -38.14 -49.09
C ILE A 405 -26.21 -37.69 -49.16
N GLU A 406 -26.67 -36.83 -48.25
CA GLU A 406 -28.02 -36.25 -48.26
C GLU A 406 -28.33 -35.53 -49.57
N ASN A 407 -27.44 -34.61 -49.99
CA ASN A 407 -27.63 -33.85 -51.23
C ASN A 407 -27.68 -34.77 -52.44
N LYS A 408 -26.75 -35.74 -52.51
CA LYS A 408 -26.71 -36.71 -53.61
C LYS A 408 -27.94 -37.62 -53.63
N THR A 409 -28.45 -37.99 -52.45
CA THR A 409 -29.68 -38.79 -52.30
C THR A 409 -30.88 -37.99 -52.79
N ARG A 410 -31.00 -36.70 -52.46
CA ARG A 410 -32.06 -35.82 -52.99
C ARG A 410 -31.99 -35.67 -54.50
N GLU A 411 -30.79 -35.50 -55.06
CA GLU A 411 -30.58 -35.48 -56.51
C GLU A 411 -31.04 -36.79 -57.15
N ASN A 412 -30.58 -37.93 -56.64
CA ASN A 412 -30.96 -39.23 -57.19
C ASN A 412 -32.47 -39.51 -57.09
N ILE A 413 -33.15 -39.03 -56.03
CA ILE A 413 -34.62 -39.11 -55.94
C ILE A 413 -35.27 -38.22 -57.02
N LYS A 414 -34.77 -37.00 -57.26
CA LYS A 414 -35.27 -36.15 -58.35
C LYS A 414 -35.11 -36.81 -59.72
N ASP A 415 -33.95 -37.39 -59.98
CA ASP A 415 -33.67 -38.11 -61.23
C ASP A 415 -34.60 -39.32 -61.38
N LEU A 416 -34.84 -40.06 -60.28
CA LEU A 416 -35.79 -41.16 -60.24
C LEU A 416 -37.23 -40.71 -60.57
N LEU A 417 -37.66 -39.57 -60.00
CA LEU A 417 -38.97 -38.99 -60.27
C LEU A 417 -39.11 -38.51 -61.73
N GLU A 418 -38.03 -38.02 -62.34
CA GLU A 418 -38.02 -37.66 -63.75
C GLU A 418 -38.13 -38.89 -64.65
N LEU A 419 -37.37 -39.94 -64.35
CA LEU A 419 -37.44 -41.22 -65.08
C LEU A 419 -38.82 -41.86 -64.97
N LEU A 420 -39.49 -41.75 -63.81
CA LEU A 420 -40.82 -42.30 -63.56
C LEU A 420 -41.88 -41.82 -64.57
N LYS A 421 -41.76 -40.57 -65.07
CA LYS A 421 -42.69 -39.98 -66.05
C LYS A 421 -42.72 -40.73 -67.39
N SER A 422 -41.60 -41.36 -67.74
CA SER A 422 -41.41 -42.03 -69.03
C SER A 422 -41.83 -43.50 -69.05
N ILE A 423 -42.24 -44.06 -67.91
CA ILE A 423 -42.45 -45.49 -67.74
C ILE A 423 -43.95 -45.80 -67.71
N PRO A 424 -44.43 -46.85 -68.38
CA PRO A 424 -45.85 -47.21 -68.39
C PRO A 424 -46.22 -48.02 -67.14
N LEU A 425 -46.17 -47.37 -65.96
CA LEU A 425 -46.77 -47.86 -64.71
C LEU A 425 -48.23 -47.41 -64.57
N GLU A 426 -49.00 -48.12 -63.74
CA GLU A 426 -50.36 -47.73 -63.36
C GLU A 426 -50.38 -46.34 -62.70
N GLU A 427 -51.33 -45.49 -63.09
CA GLU A 427 -51.38 -44.08 -62.69
C GLU A 427 -51.53 -43.88 -61.18
N SER A 428 -52.20 -44.82 -60.50
CA SER A 428 -52.33 -44.85 -59.03
C SER A 428 -50.97 -44.98 -58.33
N VAL A 429 -50.13 -45.91 -58.80
CA VAL A 429 -48.80 -46.20 -58.27
C VAL A 429 -47.80 -45.08 -58.60
N LYS A 430 -47.90 -44.49 -59.79
CA LYS A 430 -47.07 -43.34 -60.17
C LYS A 430 -47.31 -42.13 -59.28
N ASN A 431 -48.57 -41.78 -59.06
CA ASN A 431 -48.93 -40.63 -58.23
C ASN A 431 -48.50 -40.82 -56.77
N GLU A 432 -48.56 -42.06 -56.25
CA GLU A 432 -48.06 -42.37 -54.90
C GLU A 432 -46.55 -42.16 -54.78
N ILE A 433 -45.75 -42.72 -55.70
CA ILE A 433 -44.29 -42.54 -55.71
C ILE A 433 -43.90 -41.08 -55.94
N GLU A 434 -44.61 -40.38 -56.83
CA GLU A 434 -44.32 -38.97 -57.14
C GLU A 434 -44.62 -38.04 -55.96
N THR A 435 -45.71 -38.29 -55.24
CA THR A 435 -46.07 -37.49 -54.05
C THR A 435 -45.06 -37.73 -52.93
N GLU A 436 -44.79 -38.99 -52.58
CA GLU A 436 -43.87 -39.35 -51.49
C GLU A 436 -42.43 -38.92 -51.81
N GLY A 437 -41.99 -39.06 -53.07
CA GLY A 437 -40.66 -38.61 -53.51
C GLY A 437 -40.50 -37.10 -53.48
N LYS A 438 -41.51 -36.31 -53.88
CA LYS A 438 -41.48 -34.84 -53.79
C LYS A 438 -41.44 -34.38 -52.34
N GLU A 439 -42.29 -34.96 -51.49
CA GLU A 439 -42.30 -34.67 -50.05
C GLU A 439 -40.95 -34.96 -49.41
N LEU A 440 -40.31 -36.06 -49.79
CA LEU A 440 -38.99 -36.42 -49.27
C LEU A 440 -37.89 -35.46 -49.76
N VAL A 441 -37.91 -35.07 -51.04
CA VAL A 441 -36.97 -34.10 -51.62
C VAL A 441 -37.12 -32.70 -51.00
N GLU A 442 -38.33 -32.29 -50.67
CA GLU A 442 -38.65 -30.98 -50.08
C GLU A 442 -38.62 -30.98 -48.54
N SER A 443 -38.46 -32.16 -47.93
CA SER A 443 -38.41 -32.32 -46.48
C SER A 443 -37.32 -31.48 -45.84
N LYS A 444 -37.68 -30.76 -44.76
CA LYS A 444 -36.75 -29.99 -43.91
C LYS A 444 -35.91 -30.89 -42.98
N GLU A 445 -36.19 -32.18 -42.93
CA GLU A 445 -35.42 -33.12 -42.12
C GLU A 445 -34.01 -33.33 -42.68
N LYS A 446 -33.04 -33.53 -41.78
CA LYS A 446 -31.60 -33.66 -42.08
C LYS A 446 -30.99 -34.81 -41.28
N GLY A 447 -29.80 -35.21 -41.65
CA GLY A 447 -29.02 -36.26 -41.01
C GLY A 447 -29.60 -37.65 -41.21
N VAL A 448 -29.32 -38.52 -40.22
CA VAL A 448 -29.77 -39.92 -40.18
C VAL A 448 -31.28 -40.05 -40.39
N LYS A 449 -32.08 -39.14 -39.82
CA LYS A 449 -33.55 -39.16 -39.97
C LYS A 449 -34.02 -39.02 -41.42
N PHE A 450 -33.33 -38.19 -42.22
CA PHE A 450 -33.62 -38.07 -43.64
C PHE A 450 -33.21 -39.33 -44.39
N LEU A 451 -32.01 -39.88 -44.09
CA LEU A 451 -31.49 -41.08 -44.75
C LEU A 451 -32.35 -42.32 -44.45
N ASP A 452 -32.88 -42.48 -43.24
CA ASP A 452 -33.79 -43.58 -42.88
C ASP A 452 -35.09 -43.53 -43.68
N LYS A 453 -35.64 -42.33 -43.89
CA LYS A 453 -36.82 -42.13 -44.74
C LYS A 453 -36.50 -42.38 -46.20
N ALA A 454 -35.36 -41.91 -46.69
CA ALA A 454 -34.90 -42.19 -48.05
C ALA A 454 -34.68 -43.68 -48.28
N LYS A 455 -34.21 -44.42 -47.28
CA LYS A 455 -34.06 -45.87 -47.33
C LYS A 455 -35.41 -46.57 -47.42
N SER A 456 -36.34 -46.21 -46.55
CA SER A 456 -37.71 -46.74 -46.56
C SER A 456 -38.40 -46.50 -47.91
N PHE A 457 -38.26 -45.28 -48.45
CA PHE A 457 -38.75 -44.92 -49.78
C PHE A 457 -38.10 -45.73 -50.90
N THR A 458 -36.77 -45.89 -50.85
CA THR A 458 -36.01 -46.67 -51.85
C THR A 458 -36.36 -48.16 -51.80
N GLU A 459 -36.56 -48.73 -50.61
CA GLU A 459 -36.99 -50.13 -50.42
C GLU A 459 -38.40 -50.36 -50.98
N LYS A 460 -39.31 -49.41 -50.75
CA LYS A 460 -40.66 -49.43 -51.32
C LYS A 460 -40.63 -49.42 -52.85
N ILE A 461 -39.87 -48.50 -53.45
CA ILE A 461 -39.71 -48.46 -54.92
C ILE A 461 -39.03 -49.72 -55.44
N SER A 462 -38.01 -50.24 -54.74
CA SER A 462 -37.33 -51.48 -55.13
C SER A 462 -38.30 -52.67 -55.16
N GLY A 463 -39.23 -52.75 -54.21
CA GLY A 463 -40.31 -53.74 -54.20
C GLY A 463 -41.22 -53.63 -55.43
N ILE A 464 -41.57 -52.40 -55.82
CA ILE A 464 -42.41 -52.13 -57.00
C ILE A 464 -41.66 -52.51 -58.29
N VAL A 465 -40.40 -52.10 -58.44
CA VAL A 465 -39.57 -52.41 -59.61
C VAL A 465 -39.36 -53.92 -59.77
N LYS A 466 -39.20 -54.67 -58.66
CA LYS A 466 -39.10 -56.14 -58.69
C LYS A 466 -40.39 -56.82 -59.13
N ASN A 467 -41.55 -56.28 -58.76
CA ASN A 467 -42.85 -56.87 -59.07
C ASN A 467 -43.33 -56.58 -60.51
N VAL A 468 -42.85 -55.51 -61.14
CA VAL A 468 -43.32 -55.06 -62.46
C VAL A 468 -42.39 -55.50 -63.63
N GLY A 469 -41.25 -56.13 -63.33
CA GLY A 469 -40.39 -56.77 -64.35
C GLY A 469 -39.79 -55.82 -65.39
N GLU A 470 -39.48 -56.34 -66.59
CA GLU A 470 -38.74 -55.66 -67.69
C GLU A 470 -39.24 -54.26 -68.06
N ILE A 471 -40.48 -53.91 -67.70
CA ILE A 471 -41.12 -52.61 -67.95
C ILE A 471 -40.48 -51.48 -67.12
N ALA A 472 -39.93 -51.80 -65.93
CA ALA A 472 -39.31 -50.83 -65.03
C ALA A 472 -37.78 -50.72 -65.18
N THR A 473 -37.20 -51.31 -66.25
CA THR A 473 -35.74 -51.34 -66.51
C THR A 473 -35.05 -49.98 -66.37
N PRO A 474 -35.62 -48.84 -66.81
CA PRO A 474 -34.99 -47.53 -66.65
C PRO A 474 -34.82 -47.06 -65.18
N LEU A 475 -35.59 -47.58 -64.22
CA LEU A 475 -35.49 -47.19 -62.79
C LEU A 475 -34.41 -47.97 -62.04
N ILE A 476 -34.04 -49.16 -62.55
CA ILE A 476 -33.13 -50.08 -61.85
C ILE A 476 -31.79 -49.42 -61.51
N PRO A 477 -31.13 -48.65 -62.41
CA PRO A 477 -29.88 -47.98 -62.07
C PRO A 477 -30.01 -46.95 -60.95
N ALA A 478 -31.08 -46.14 -60.96
CA ALA A 478 -31.32 -45.10 -59.96
C ALA A 478 -31.64 -45.70 -58.58
N VAL A 479 -32.47 -46.75 -58.53
CA VAL A 479 -32.79 -47.47 -57.28
C VAL A 479 -31.55 -48.19 -56.72
N LYS A 480 -30.70 -48.77 -57.58
CA LYS A 480 -29.43 -49.37 -57.14
C LYS A 480 -28.46 -48.32 -56.60
N ALA A 481 -28.34 -47.17 -57.26
CA ALA A 481 -27.49 -46.07 -56.81
C ALA A 481 -27.96 -45.54 -55.43
N LEU A 482 -29.27 -45.38 -55.23
CA LEU A 482 -29.85 -45.00 -53.93
C LEU A 482 -29.57 -46.07 -52.87
N ALA A 483 -29.81 -47.35 -53.18
CA ALA A 483 -29.58 -48.44 -52.22
C ALA A 483 -28.10 -48.53 -51.80
N MET A 484 -27.14 -48.33 -52.71
CA MET A 484 -25.71 -48.34 -52.39
C MET A 484 -25.26 -47.17 -51.51
N MET A 485 -26.00 -46.05 -51.50
CA MET A 485 -25.68 -44.88 -50.67
C MET A 485 -26.32 -44.94 -49.27
N LEU A 486 -27.28 -45.83 -49.06
CA LEU A 486 -28.13 -45.91 -47.86
C LEU A 486 -27.89 -47.19 -47.03
N VAL A 487 -26.88 -47.98 -47.41
CA VAL A 487 -26.31 -49.10 -46.63
C VAL A 487 -25.13 -48.58 -45.84
#